data_AF-A0A935R1Y9-F1
#
_entry.id   AF-A0A935R1Y9-F1
#
_cell.length_a   1.000
_cell.length_b   1.000
_cell.length_c   1.000
_cell.angle_alpha   90.00
_cell.angle_beta   90.00
_cell.angle_gamma   90.00
#
_symmetry.space_group_name_H-M   'P 1'
#
loop_
_entity.id
_entity.type
_entity.pdbx_description
1 polymer ?
#
loop_
_entity_poly.entity_id
_entity_poly.type
_entity_poly.pdbx_seq_one_letter_code
_entity_poly.pdbx_strand_id
1 'polypeptide(L)'
;MAHSSELALATTGRMNPEMVARLSEQVRQIGSAWAGEHFCLNSSIETGELGYNFAPLLDDETVAATVRNLRALEAAYGCRVAIEAGPRYYTWGERWDDHGAMREVAEETGCPIISTTSATTCAQ
;
A
#
# COMPACT_ATOMS: atom_id res chain seq x y z
N MET A 1 10.64 11.73 -3.92
CA MET A 1 9.60 10.69 -4.04
C MET A 1 8.33 11.26 -3.45
N ALA A 2 7.19 11.14 -4.14
CA ALA A 2 5.89 11.38 -3.51
C ALA A 2 5.51 10.16 -2.69
N HIS A 3 4.89 10.31 -1.53
CA HIS A 3 4.46 9.17 -0.71
C HIS A 3 3.06 9.44 -0.15
N SER A 4 2.19 8.44 -0.22
CA SER A 4 0.84 8.46 0.33
C SER A 4 0.55 7.20 1.14
N SER A 5 -0.39 7.34 2.07
CA SER A 5 -0.95 6.22 2.83
C SER A 5 -2.49 6.15 2.73
N GLU A 6 -3.07 6.89 1.79
CA GLU A 6 -4.51 7.15 1.71
C GLU A 6 -5.27 6.09 0.87
N LEU A 7 -4.55 5.24 0.13
CA LEU A 7 -5.13 4.21 -0.72
C LEU A 7 -4.86 2.81 -0.18
N ALA A 8 -5.88 1.97 -0.18
CA ALA A 8 -5.72 0.53 -0.01
C ALA A 8 -5.23 -0.08 -1.31
N LEU A 9 -3.96 -0.50 -1.36
CA LEU A 9 -3.49 -1.34 -2.47
C LEU A 9 -3.97 -2.78 -2.33
N ALA A 10 -3.82 -3.37 -1.14
CA ALA A 10 -4.28 -4.71 -0.80
C ALA A 10 -5.76 -4.73 -0.41
N THR A 11 -6.62 -4.58 -1.42
CA THR A 11 -8.06 -4.76 -1.31
C THR A 11 -8.62 -5.40 -2.56
N THR A 12 -9.58 -6.30 -2.39
CA THR A 12 -10.41 -6.85 -3.48
C THR A 12 -11.50 -5.88 -3.94
N GLY A 13 -11.76 -4.83 -3.13
CA GLY A 13 -12.64 -3.73 -3.50
C GLY A 13 -12.04 -2.81 -4.57
N ARG A 14 -12.83 -1.85 -5.03
CA ARG A 14 -12.33 -0.81 -5.94
C ARG A 14 -11.66 0.31 -5.14
N MET A 15 -10.49 0.77 -5.59
CA MET A 15 -9.89 2.01 -5.09
C MET A 15 -10.84 3.19 -5.30
N ASN A 16 -10.88 4.12 -4.35
CA ASN A 16 -11.71 5.31 -4.47
C ASN A 16 -11.21 6.19 -5.65
N PRO A 17 -12.01 6.36 -6.72
CA PRO A 17 -11.56 7.06 -7.92
C PRO A 17 -11.29 8.55 -7.70
N GLU A 18 -12.01 9.20 -6.78
CA GLU A 18 -11.77 10.60 -6.43
C GLU A 18 -10.43 10.77 -5.72
N MET A 19 -10.11 9.86 -4.79
CA MET A 19 -8.83 9.87 -4.09
C MET A 19 -7.67 9.62 -5.08
N VAL A 20 -7.81 8.63 -5.95
CA VAL A 20 -6.82 8.34 -7.01
C VAL A 20 -6.59 9.58 -7.88
N ALA A 21 -7.64 10.28 -8.30
CA ALA A 21 -7.51 11.49 -9.11
C ALA A 21 -6.74 12.61 -8.39
N ARG A 22 -7.08 12.86 -7.11
CA ARG A 22 -6.42 13.89 -6.29
C ARG A 22 -4.96 13.58 -6.01
N LEU A 23 -4.62 12.32 -5.76
CA LEU A 23 -3.24 11.90 -5.55
C LEU A 23 -2.44 11.93 -6.85
N SER A 24 -3.04 11.48 -7.96
CA SER A 24 -2.41 11.52 -9.28
C SER A 24 -1.99 12.93 -9.67
N GLU A 25 -2.85 13.92 -9.43
CA GLU A 25 -2.52 15.32 -9.69
C GLU A 25 -1.31 15.79 -8.87
N GLN A 26 -1.28 15.49 -7.56
CA GLN A 26 -0.17 15.85 -6.68
C GLN A 26 1.14 15.16 -7.09
N VAL A 27 1.10 13.86 -7.38
CA VAL A 27 2.28 13.08 -7.81
C VAL A 27 2.86 13.65 -9.11
N ARG A 28 2.00 13.99 -10.08
CA ARG A 28 2.41 14.58 -11.36
C ARG A 28 2.98 15.98 -11.20
N GLN A 29 2.39 16.81 -10.33
CA GLN A 29 2.90 18.15 -10.02
C GLN A 29 4.31 18.11 -9.40
N ILE A 30 4.59 17.11 -8.56
CA ILE A 30 5.92 16.90 -7.99
C ILE A 30 6.94 16.48 -9.06
N GLY A 31 6.50 15.83 -10.14
CA GLY A 31 7.37 15.38 -11.23
C GLY A 31 8.34 14.25 -10.83
N SER A 32 7.99 13.48 -9.79
CA SER A 32 8.83 12.39 -9.29
C SER A 32 8.73 11.16 -10.20
N ALA A 33 9.86 10.55 -10.54
CA ALA A 33 9.89 9.28 -11.28
C ALA A 33 9.30 8.08 -10.49
N TRP A 34 9.13 8.27 -9.19
CA TRP A 34 8.62 7.27 -8.25
C TRP A 34 7.59 7.85 -7.28
N ALA A 35 6.56 7.08 -7.00
CA ALA A 35 5.66 7.27 -5.86
C ALA A 35 5.79 6.09 -4.89
N GLY A 36 5.52 6.32 -3.61
CA GLY A 36 5.41 5.29 -2.58
C GLY A 36 3.98 5.21 -2.07
N GLU A 37 3.50 3.99 -1.85
CA GLU A 37 2.20 3.73 -1.25
C GLU A 37 2.31 2.62 -0.22
N HIS A 38 1.44 2.66 0.77
CA HIS A 38 1.31 1.55 1.68
C HIS A 38 0.65 0.34 1.00
N PHE A 39 1.22 -0.84 1.23
CA PHE A 39 0.71 -2.10 0.70
C PHE A 39 -0.73 -2.35 1.15
N CYS A 40 -1.07 -1.97 2.37
CA CYS A 40 -2.40 -2.10 2.94
C CYS A 40 -2.88 -0.70 3.44
N LEU A 41 -4.14 -0.49 3.82
CA LEU A 41 -4.62 0.81 4.36
C LEU A 41 -4.12 1.18 5.76
N ASN A 42 -3.45 2.31 5.89
CA ASN A 42 -3.45 3.07 7.14
C ASN A 42 -4.89 3.53 7.41
N SER A 43 -5.47 3.23 8.56
CA SER A 43 -6.87 3.62 8.78
C SER A 43 -7.00 5.12 8.99
N SER A 44 -8.10 5.68 8.50
CA SER A 44 -8.57 6.99 8.94
C SER A 44 -9.44 6.82 10.18
N ILE A 45 -8.87 6.92 11.38
CA ILE A 45 -9.66 7.37 12.53
C ILE A 45 -9.43 8.87 12.68
N GLU A 46 -10.52 9.62 12.91
CA GLU A 46 -10.56 11.03 13.32
C GLU A 46 -9.64 11.39 14.51
N THR A 47 -8.92 10.43 15.11
CA THR A 47 -8.09 10.56 16.32
C THR A 47 -6.60 10.81 16.05
N GLY A 48 -6.13 10.78 14.80
CA GLY A 48 -4.73 11.11 14.48
C GLY A 48 -3.71 10.03 14.81
N GLU A 49 -4.13 8.77 14.98
CA GLU A 49 -3.21 7.64 15.12
C GLU A 49 -2.82 7.08 13.75
N LEU A 50 -1.50 6.96 13.51
CA LEU A 50 -0.93 6.47 12.26
C LEU A 50 -1.00 4.94 12.19
N GLY A 51 -2.13 4.31 11.88
CA GLY A 51 -2.06 2.93 11.37
C GLY A 51 -3.36 2.18 11.21
N TYR A 52 -3.19 0.89 11.01
CA TYR A 52 -4.16 -0.04 10.48
C TYR A 52 -5.12 -0.44 11.59
N ASN A 53 -6.37 0.02 11.56
CA ASN A 53 -7.40 -0.50 12.45
C ASN A 53 -7.60 -2.02 12.28
N PHE A 54 -7.46 -2.49 11.04
CA PHE A 54 -7.60 -3.89 10.68
C PHE A 54 -6.62 -4.23 9.56
N ALA A 55 -5.79 -5.25 9.75
CA ALA A 55 -5.02 -5.83 8.65
C ALA A 55 -6.02 -6.38 7.60
N PRO A 56 -5.78 -6.18 6.29
CA PRO A 56 -6.60 -6.84 5.29
C PRO A 56 -6.50 -8.36 5.46
N LEU A 57 -7.57 -9.05 5.09
CA LEU A 57 -7.52 -10.49 4.91
C LEU A 57 -6.61 -10.72 3.70
N LEU A 58 -5.40 -11.22 3.95
CA LEU A 58 -4.46 -11.52 2.89
C LEU A 58 -4.66 -12.97 2.48
N ASP A 59 -5.09 -13.14 1.24
CA ASP A 59 -5.27 -14.40 0.54
C ASP A 59 -4.82 -14.23 -0.93
N ASP A 60 -4.81 -15.31 -1.70
CA ASP A 60 -4.40 -15.30 -3.11
C ASP A 60 -5.24 -14.32 -3.94
N GLU A 61 -6.53 -14.14 -3.60
CA GLU A 61 -7.40 -13.18 -4.27
C GLU A 61 -6.94 -11.74 -4.02
N THR A 62 -6.57 -11.43 -2.79
CA THR A 62 -6.07 -10.13 -2.37
C THR A 62 -4.70 -9.83 -2.97
N VAL A 63 -3.80 -10.80 -3.06
CA VAL A 63 -2.51 -10.64 -3.77
C VAL A 63 -2.76 -10.30 -5.25
N ALA A 64 -3.58 -11.09 -5.94
CA ALA A 64 -3.93 -10.83 -7.34
C ALA A 64 -4.65 -9.47 -7.52
N ALA A 65 -5.50 -9.06 -6.57
CA ALA A 65 -6.13 -7.74 -6.57
C ALA A 65 -5.10 -6.62 -6.39
N THR A 66 -4.14 -6.80 -5.50
CA THR A 66 -3.07 -5.84 -5.25
C THR A 66 -2.24 -5.59 -6.50
N VAL A 67 -1.89 -6.65 -7.24
CA VAL A 67 -1.20 -6.53 -8.54
C VAL A 67 -2.00 -5.67 -9.52
N ARG A 68 -3.30 -5.95 -9.66
CA ARG A 68 -4.18 -5.15 -10.55
C ARG A 68 -4.26 -3.69 -10.11
N ASN A 69 -4.43 -3.45 -8.80
CA ASN A 69 -4.53 -2.11 -8.23
C ASN A 69 -3.24 -1.32 -8.44
N LEU A 70 -2.08 -1.96 -8.23
CA LEU A 70 -0.79 -1.33 -8.43
C LEU A 70 -0.60 -0.89 -9.89
N ARG A 71 -0.92 -1.75 -10.86
CA ARG A 71 -0.83 -1.40 -12.28
C ARG A 71 -1.77 -0.25 -12.66
N ALA A 72 -2.99 -0.26 -12.15
CA ALA A 72 -3.94 0.82 -12.36
C ALA A 72 -3.41 2.14 -11.76
N LEU A 73 -2.76 2.07 -10.59
CA LEU A 73 -2.21 3.25 -9.92
C LEU A 73 -0.97 3.78 -10.62
N GLU A 74 -0.05 2.93 -11.08
CA GLU A 74 1.10 3.35 -11.89
C GLU A 74 0.64 4.08 -13.16
N ALA A 75 -0.41 3.57 -13.82
CA ALA A 75 -1.00 4.23 -14.98
C ALA A 75 -1.64 5.58 -14.63
N ALA A 76 -2.33 5.67 -13.48
CA ALA A 76 -2.93 6.90 -13.01
C ALA A 76 -1.88 7.95 -12.61
N TYR A 77 -0.84 7.56 -11.88
CA TYR A 77 0.24 8.43 -11.45
C TYR A 77 1.14 8.84 -12.61
N GLY A 78 1.29 7.98 -13.63
CA GLY A 78 2.22 8.19 -14.74
C GLY A 78 3.68 7.94 -14.33
N CYS A 79 3.90 7.20 -13.24
CA CYS A 79 5.23 6.84 -12.75
C CYS A 79 5.18 5.47 -12.04
N ARG A 80 6.36 4.95 -11.68
CA ARG A 80 6.45 3.66 -10.97
C ARG A 80 6.04 3.84 -9.51
N VAL A 81 5.38 2.83 -8.96
CA VAL A 81 4.96 2.80 -7.56
C VAL A 81 5.84 1.79 -6.79
N ALA A 82 6.37 2.21 -5.65
CA ALA A 82 7.01 1.35 -4.67
C ALA A 82 6.05 1.09 -3.51
N ILE A 83 6.05 -0.13 -2.98
CA ILE A 83 5.16 -0.52 -1.89
C ILE A 83 5.88 -0.49 -0.54
N GLU A 84 5.22 -0.01 0.49
CA GLU A 84 5.72 0.02 1.86
C GLU A 84 4.83 -0.83 2.77
N ALA A 85 5.46 -1.56 3.69
CA ALA A 85 4.74 -2.19 4.80
C ALA A 85 4.32 -1.09 5.76
N GLY A 86 3.02 -0.86 5.92
CA GLY A 86 2.57 0.08 6.92
C GLY A 86 2.37 -0.57 8.31
N PRO A 87 2.15 0.25 9.36
CA PRO A 87 2.11 -0.20 10.76
C PRO A 87 0.94 -1.13 11.13
N ARG A 88 1.21 -2.40 11.44
CA ARG A 88 0.16 -3.31 11.92
C ARG A 88 -0.12 -3.12 13.43
N TYR A 89 -1.35 -2.75 13.79
CA TYR A 89 -1.74 -2.59 15.21
C TYR A 89 -2.49 -3.77 15.83
N TYR A 90 -3.02 -4.66 15.00
CA TYR A 90 -3.73 -5.83 15.48
C TYR A 90 -3.52 -7.03 14.53
N THR A 91 -3.35 -8.22 15.10
CA THR A 91 -3.29 -9.49 14.36
C THR A 91 -4.45 -10.37 14.81
N TRP A 92 -5.34 -10.73 13.88
CA TRP A 92 -6.45 -11.67 14.15
C TRP A 92 -6.05 -13.08 13.68
N GLY A 93 -6.13 -14.08 14.57
CA GLY A 93 -5.89 -15.47 14.19
C GLY A 93 -4.42 -15.80 13.88
N GLU A 94 -4.20 -16.68 12.91
CA GLU A 94 -2.84 -17.08 12.49
C GLU A 94 -2.10 -15.90 11.84
N ARG A 95 -0.82 -15.78 12.18
CA ARG A 95 0.04 -14.70 11.69
C ARG A 95 0.27 -14.85 10.19
N TRP A 96 -0.43 -14.05 9.39
CA TRP A 96 -0.09 -13.94 7.97
C TRP A 96 1.24 -13.19 7.76
N ASP A 97 2.02 -13.66 6.79
CA ASP A 97 3.30 -13.09 6.38
C ASP A 97 3.10 -11.94 5.37
N ASP A 98 2.96 -10.70 5.88
CA ASP A 98 2.84 -9.49 5.06
C ASP A 98 4.02 -9.34 4.11
N HIS A 99 5.22 -9.65 4.58
CA HIS A 99 6.43 -9.51 3.78
C HIS A 99 6.49 -10.56 2.67
N GLY A 100 5.99 -11.78 2.93
CA GLY A 100 5.78 -12.82 1.94
C GLY A 100 4.83 -12.36 0.82
N ALA A 101 3.67 -11.82 1.18
CA ALA A 101 2.70 -11.29 0.22
C ALA A 101 3.24 -10.09 -0.57
N MET A 102 3.93 -9.16 0.10
CA MET A 102 4.59 -8.03 -0.56
C MET A 102 5.67 -8.49 -1.53
N ARG A 103 6.46 -9.50 -1.15
CA ARG A 103 7.47 -10.09 -2.03
C ARG A 103 6.83 -10.71 -3.26
N GLU A 104 5.75 -11.45 -3.11
CA GLU A 104 5.03 -12.05 -4.24
C GLU A 104 4.52 -10.97 -5.21
N VAL A 105 3.88 -9.91 -4.70
CA VAL A 105 3.45 -8.77 -5.52
C VAL A 105 4.64 -8.08 -6.20
N ALA A 106 5.76 -7.91 -5.49
CA ALA A 106 6.96 -7.31 -6.04
C ALA A 106 7.61 -8.16 -7.14
N GLU A 107 7.63 -9.49 -6.98
CA GLU A 107 8.12 -10.44 -7.99
C GLU A 107 7.25 -10.41 -9.24
N GLU A 108 5.92 -10.35 -9.09
CA GLU A 108 4.99 -10.30 -10.23
C GLU A 108 5.01 -8.95 -10.96
N THR A 109 5.16 -7.84 -10.23
CA THR A 109 5.03 -6.50 -10.79
C THR A 109 6.36 -5.82 -11.11
N GLY A 110 7.46 -6.35 -10.56
CA GLY A 110 8.77 -5.71 -10.51
C GLY A 110 8.78 -4.42 -9.67
N CYS A 111 7.79 -4.20 -8.81
CA CYS A 111 7.74 -2.99 -7.99
C CYS A 111 8.77 -3.04 -6.85
N PRO A 112 9.43 -1.91 -6.52
CA PRO A 112 10.33 -1.89 -5.37
C PRO A 112 9.55 -1.96 -4.06
N ILE A 113 10.19 -2.51 -3.04
CA ILE A 113 9.71 -2.45 -1.65
C ILE A 113 10.51 -1.37 -0.91
N ILE A 114 9.79 -0.45 -0.26
CA ILE A 114 10.38 0.54 0.65
C ILE A 114 10.60 -0.14 2.00
N SER A 115 11.83 -0.09 2.51
CA SER A 115 12.17 -0.56 3.84
C SER A 115 12.27 0.62 4.79
N THR A 116 11.41 0.65 5.81
CA THR A 116 11.46 1.65 6.89
C THR A 116 11.93 1.01 8.19
N THR A 117 12.82 1.69 8.91
CA THR A 117 13.41 1.18 10.15
C THR A 117 12.43 1.18 11.32
N SER A 118 11.35 1.97 11.26
CA SER A 118 10.34 2.08 12.33
C SER A 118 9.37 0.90 12.35
N ALA A 119 8.86 0.47 11.19
CA ALA A 119 7.85 -0.60 11.09
C ALA A 119 8.33 -1.96 11.64
N THR A 120 9.64 -2.22 11.58
CA THR A 120 10.25 -3.46 12.08
C THR A 120 10.29 -3.53 13.62
N THR A 121 10.18 -2.39 14.31
CA THR A 121 10.37 -2.29 15.77
C THR A 121 9.08 -2.50 16.57
N CYS A 122 7.91 -2.36 15.94
CA CYS A 122 6.61 -2.50 16.61
C CYS A 122 6.12 -3.97 16.67
N ALA A 123 6.86 -4.92 16.10
CA ALA A 123 6.51 -6.34 16.06
C ALA A 123 7.18 -7.18 17.18
N GLN A 124 7.54 -6.55 18.31
CA GLN A 124 8.13 -7.23 19.48
C GLN A 124 7.15 -7.26 20.66
#